data_AF-A0A4V6PU84-F1
#
_entry.id   AF-A0A4V6PU84-F1
#
_cell.length_a   1.000
_cell.length_b   1.000
_cell.length_c   1.000
_cell.angle_alpha   90.00
_cell.angle_beta   90.00
_cell.angle_gamma   90.00
#
_symmetry.space_group_name_H-M   'P 1'
#
loop_
_entity.id
_entity.type
_entity.pdbx_description
1 polymer ?
#
loop_
_entity_poly.entity_id
_entity_poly.type
_entity_poly.pdbx_seq_one_letter_code
_entity_poly.pdbx_strand_id
1 'polypeptide(L)'
;MGVMKTPGVYIVEKNAFPNSVVEVATAVPAFVGYTEKADNHNTPLNLKPWRISSMAEYHQYFGGPPKPLFSITQAAKKEDGHFRALTTADKPDSEAGFTIAQIAGSAGGNYGLYNALRHFFQNGGGPCYIVSVGGYGSDLDPDAFKAGILELLKEQEPTMLLIPEAVRLGKEVCYDLQEAMLSHCGYTMRNRVAILDVWNGDKPRTFPAGDPVADFRNGLGINFLDFAAAYYPWLNTTVVGEKELSFENIDSGSVAQLQTLLRAELKLEAAAPADAKPGLKALYDAVDGIATDFSKQVQSELKPEDKPLSKDELDAAVLARKSLLNKTLTRLSSVFNTVLNEARRQLNTLPPSAAMAGVYTMVDNTRGVWKAPANVSLAGVISPTVSISAEQQEDLNVTAQGKSINAIRAFIGEGVLVWGARTLDGNSLDWRYVNVRRTMIMLEESCRLAAKAMVFEPNVANTWVTIKSMISNFLTSVWKRGGLMGAVPEDAFSVHVGLGETMTPDDILEGILRVTVLVAMVRPAEFIEITFQQQMPKS
;
A
#
# COMPACT_ATOMS: atom_id res chain seq x y z
N MET A 1 -50.16 -7.88 22.38
CA MET A 1 -50.47 -8.25 23.78
C MET A 1 -51.31 -9.50 23.75
N GLY A 2 -50.84 -10.61 24.34
CA GLY A 2 -51.65 -11.81 24.49
C GLY A 2 -52.84 -11.53 25.40
N VAL A 3 -54.05 -11.84 24.93
CA VAL A 3 -55.28 -11.67 25.72
C VAL A 3 -55.22 -12.66 26.89
N MET A 4 -55.08 -12.16 28.11
CA MET A 4 -55.14 -12.96 29.33
C MET A 4 -56.58 -13.43 29.54
N LYS A 5 -56.83 -14.75 29.45
CA LYS A 5 -58.18 -15.35 29.46
C LYS A 5 -58.52 -16.12 30.74
N THR A 6 -57.61 -16.19 31.71
CA THR A 6 -57.85 -16.90 32.98
C THR A 6 -57.23 -16.15 34.17
N PRO A 7 -57.79 -16.29 35.39
CA PRO A 7 -57.13 -15.79 36.59
C PRO A 7 -55.88 -16.63 36.91
N GLY A 8 -54.71 -16.00 37.02
CA GLY A 8 -53.44 -16.66 37.34
C GLY A 8 -52.25 -15.70 37.36
N VAL A 9 -51.08 -16.19 37.78
CA VAL A 9 -49.81 -15.44 37.71
C VAL A 9 -49.14 -15.74 36.37
N TYR A 10 -48.83 -14.71 35.60
CA TYR A 10 -48.13 -14.82 34.32
C TYR A 10 -46.72 -14.26 34.45
N ILE A 11 -45.73 -15.04 34.04
CA ILE A 11 -44.35 -14.57 33.87
C ILE A 11 -44.18 -14.20 32.40
N VAL A 12 -43.81 -12.95 32.14
CA VAL A 12 -43.47 -12.46 30.81
C VAL A 12 -41.99 -12.12 30.82
N GLU A 13 -41.19 -12.90 30.11
CA GLU A 13 -39.81 -12.54 29.83
C GLU A 13 -39.81 -11.42 28.78
N LYS A 14 -39.37 -10.24 29.20
CA LYS A 14 -39.01 -9.15 28.30
C LYS A 14 -37.50 -9.12 28.20
N ASN A 15 -36.96 -9.11 26.99
CA ASN A 15 -35.54 -8.84 26.80
C ASN A 15 -35.21 -7.49 27.42
N ALA A 16 -34.27 -7.48 28.36
CA ALA A 16 -33.90 -6.29 29.13
C ALA A 16 -33.05 -5.30 28.33
N PHE A 17 -32.44 -5.75 27.23
CA PHE A 17 -31.51 -4.95 26.43
C PHE A 17 -32.05 -4.77 25.02
N PRO A 18 -32.21 -3.52 24.53
CA PRO A 18 -32.52 -3.28 23.13
C PRO A 18 -31.33 -3.68 22.24
N ASN A 19 -31.60 -3.90 20.95
CA ASN A 19 -30.55 -3.97 19.94
C ASN A 19 -29.64 -2.73 20.06
N SER A 20 -28.33 -2.91 19.97
CA SER A 20 -27.34 -1.82 20.06
C SER A 20 -26.60 -1.69 18.74
N VAL A 21 -26.16 -0.48 18.41
CA VAL A 21 -25.25 -0.30 17.28
C VAL A 21 -23.88 -0.83 17.67
N VAL A 22 -23.37 -1.77 16.87
CA VAL A 22 -21.98 -2.22 16.95
C VAL A 22 -21.17 -1.43 15.95
N GLU A 23 -20.05 -0.86 16.40
CA GLU A 23 -19.11 -0.15 15.54
C GLU A 23 -18.50 -1.11 14.52
N VAL A 24 -18.52 -0.73 13.23
CA VAL A 24 -17.85 -1.49 12.17
C VAL A 24 -16.33 -1.34 12.24
N ALA A 25 -15.61 -2.28 11.64
CA ALA A 25 -14.17 -2.13 11.46
C ALA A 25 -13.85 -0.84 10.69
N THR A 26 -12.74 -0.18 11.04
CA THR A 26 -12.29 1.07 10.40
C THR A 26 -10.95 0.91 9.68
N ALA A 27 -10.23 -0.17 9.98
CA ALA A 27 -8.78 -0.30 9.78
C ALA A 27 -8.38 -1.58 9.03
N VAL A 28 -9.23 -2.04 8.10
CA VAL A 28 -9.03 -3.28 7.33
C VAL A 28 -8.86 -2.96 5.85
N PRO A 29 -7.63 -2.92 5.31
CA PRO A 29 -7.39 -2.70 3.89
C PRO A 29 -7.59 -3.96 3.06
N ALA A 30 -7.96 -3.79 1.80
CA ALA A 30 -7.88 -4.80 0.76
C ALA A 30 -6.78 -4.42 -0.25
N PHE A 31 -5.84 -5.34 -0.46
CA PHE A 31 -4.80 -5.24 -1.46
C PHE A 31 -5.14 -6.15 -2.64
N VAL A 32 -5.12 -5.59 -3.85
CA VAL A 32 -5.25 -6.34 -5.11
C VAL A 32 -3.88 -6.37 -5.79
N GLY A 33 -3.39 -7.54 -6.17
CA GLY A 33 -2.06 -7.67 -6.76
C GLY A 33 -1.65 -9.07 -7.17
N TYR A 34 -0.48 -9.16 -7.78
CA TYR A 34 0.13 -10.43 -8.18
C TYR A 34 0.88 -11.09 -7.01
N THR A 35 0.80 -12.41 -6.93
CA THR A 35 1.42 -13.21 -5.86
C THR A 35 2.25 -14.36 -6.45
N GLU A 36 3.06 -15.04 -5.64
CA GLU A 36 3.81 -16.22 -6.12
C GLU A 36 2.86 -17.39 -6.40
N LYS A 37 1.95 -17.61 -5.47
CA LYS A 37 0.89 -18.61 -5.52
C LYS A 37 -0.40 -18.02 -4.91
N ALA A 38 -1.50 -18.75 -4.99
CA ALA A 38 -2.72 -18.42 -4.28
C ALA A 38 -3.46 -19.72 -3.95
N ASP A 39 -3.11 -20.33 -2.82
CA ASP A 39 -3.61 -21.64 -2.43
C ASP A 39 -3.74 -21.77 -0.91
N ASN A 40 -4.82 -22.38 -0.45
CA ASN A 40 -5.03 -22.80 0.93
C ASN A 40 -5.24 -24.32 0.98
N HIS A 41 -4.17 -25.08 1.22
CA HIS A 41 -4.19 -26.54 1.37
C HIS A 41 -4.94 -27.24 0.22
N ASN A 42 -4.59 -26.93 -1.02
CA ASN A 42 -5.22 -27.39 -2.28
C ASN A 42 -6.58 -26.74 -2.60
N THR A 43 -6.94 -25.67 -1.89
CA THR A 43 -8.07 -24.82 -2.26
C THR A 43 -7.55 -23.58 -2.99
N PRO A 44 -7.78 -23.44 -4.31
CA PRO A 44 -7.30 -22.28 -5.06
C PRO A 44 -7.93 -20.97 -4.54
N LEU A 45 -7.08 -19.97 -4.33
CA LEU A 45 -7.43 -18.62 -3.88
C LEU A 45 -7.31 -17.54 -4.97
N ASN A 46 -6.97 -17.90 -6.21
CA ASN A 46 -6.96 -16.95 -7.32
C ASN A 46 -8.32 -16.26 -7.47
N LEU A 47 -8.30 -14.92 -7.57
CA LEU A 47 -9.49 -14.06 -7.63
C LEU A 47 -10.49 -14.32 -6.49
N LYS A 48 -10.00 -14.68 -5.31
CA LYS A 48 -10.81 -14.79 -4.09
C LYS A 48 -10.22 -13.88 -3.03
N PRO A 49 -10.98 -12.91 -2.50
CA PRO A 49 -10.54 -12.13 -1.35
C PRO A 49 -10.28 -13.07 -0.18
N TRP A 50 -9.06 -13.00 0.36
CA TRP A 50 -8.66 -13.83 1.48
C TRP A 50 -8.08 -12.97 2.59
N ARG A 51 -8.63 -13.13 3.79
CA ARG A 51 -8.24 -12.37 4.96
C ARG A 51 -6.98 -12.97 5.58
N ILE A 52 -5.98 -12.13 5.82
CA ILE A 52 -4.74 -12.46 6.54
C ILE A 52 -4.49 -11.45 7.65
N SER A 53 -3.68 -11.84 8.64
CA SER A 53 -3.31 -10.99 9.78
C SER A 53 -1.81 -10.78 9.93
N SER A 54 -0.98 -11.44 9.11
CA SER A 54 0.48 -11.32 9.18
C SER A 54 1.18 -11.72 7.88
N MET A 55 2.47 -11.38 7.77
CA MET A 55 3.33 -11.88 6.67
C MET A 55 3.50 -13.40 6.71
N ALA A 56 3.41 -14.05 7.88
CA ALA A 56 3.52 -15.51 7.96
C ALA A 56 2.33 -16.20 7.27
N GLU A 57 1.12 -15.67 7.49
CA GLU A 57 -0.07 -16.12 6.76
C GLU A 57 0.02 -15.77 5.27
N TYR A 58 0.57 -14.60 4.93
CA TYR A 58 0.85 -14.27 3.53
C TYR A 58 1.75 -15.33 2.88
N HIS A 59 2.88 -15.69 3.50
CA HIS A 59 3.78 -16.71 2.97
C HIS A 59 3.09 -18.07 2.84
N GLN A 60 2.25 -18.43 3.81
CA GLN A 60 1.49 -19.67 3.79
C GLN A 60 0.55 -19.74 2.56
N TYR A 61 -0.23 -18.70 2.30
CA TYR A 61 -1.28 -18.71 1.27
C TYR A 61 -0.82 -18.21 -0.10
N PHE A 62 0.06 -17.22 -0.12
CA PHE A 62 0.44 -16.43 -1.30
C PHE A 62 1.91 -16.55 -1.71
N GLY A 63 2.74 -17.18 -0.87
CA GLY A 63 4.14 -17.44 -1.16
C GLY A 63 5.05 -16.24 -0.90
N GLY A 64 6.26 -16.30 -1.46
CA GLY A 64 7.38 -15.40 -1.19
C GLY A 64 7.52 -14.18 -2.12
N PRO A 65 8.67 -13.49 -2.06
CA PRO A 65 8.97 -12.36 -2.93
C PRO A 65 9.08 -12.77 -4.40
N PRO A 66 8.79 -11.85 -5.34
CA PRO A 66 9.18 -12.04 -6.73
C PRO A 66 10.70 -12.07 -6.88
N LYS A 67 11.20 -12.63 -7.99
CA LYS A 67 12.62 -12.61 -8.35
C LYS A 67 12.88 -11.54 -9.41
N PRO A 68 13.22 -10.30 -9.02
CA PRO A 68 13.46 -9.24 -9.99
C PRO A 68 14.74 -9.50 -10.76
N LEU A 69 14.73 -9.22 -12.06
CA LEU A 69 15.90 -9.26 -12.92
C LEU A 69 16.32 -7.86 -13.36
N PHE A 70 17.63 -7.64 -13.40
CA PHE A 70 18.23 -6.35 -13.71
C PHE A 70 19.15 -6.46 -14.92
N SER A 71 18.95 -5.56 -15.87
CA SER A 71 19.86 -5.34 -16.98
C SER A 71 20.98 -4.38 -16.59
N ILE A 72 22.17 -4.60 -17.15
CA ILE A 72 23.33 -3.72 -17.02
C ILE A 72 23.72 -3.25 -18.42
N THR A 73 23.62 -1.96 -18.67
CA THR A 73 23.97 -1.35 -19.95
C THR A 73 24.95 -0.20 -19.75
N GLN A 74 25.82 0.04 -20.73
CA GLN A 74 26.68 1.21 -20.70
C GLN A 74 25.82 2.48 -20.85
N ALA A 75 26.06 3.48 -20.00
CA ALA A 75 25.33 4.74 -20.04
C ALA A 75 25.57 5.49 -21.37
N ALA A 76 24.61 6.33 -21.77
CA ALA A 76 24.75 7.14 -22.96
C ALA A 76 25.93 8.11 -22.84
N LYS A 77 26.55 8.49 -23.97
CA LYS A 77 27.67 9.45 -23.97
C LYS A 77 27.23 10.76 -23.30
N LYS A 78 27.98 11.17 -22.26
CA LYS A 78 27.78 12.36 -21.39
C LYS A 78 26.84 12.17 -20.19
N GLU A 79 26.37 10.96 -19.91
CA GLU A 79 25.71 10.62 -18.65
C GLU A 79 26.65 9.81 -17.75
N ASP A 80 26.60 10.04 -16.43
CA ASP A 80 27.43 9.31 -15.47
C ASP A 80 26.91 7.89 -15.17
N GLY A 81 25.67 7.58 -15.58
CA GLY A 81 25.00 6.32 -15.24
C GLY A 81 24.62 6.23 -13.76
N HIS A 82 24.26 5.03 -13.30
CA HIS A 82 24.03 4.73 -11.88
C HIS A 82 25.33 4.44 -11.13
N PHE A 83 26.32 3.88 -11.81
CA PHE A 83 27.65 3.64 -11.25
C PHE A 83 28.72 3.71 -12.32
N ARG A 84 29.99 3.87 -11.91
CA ARG A 84 31.15 3.85 -12.80
C ARG A 84 32.00 2.63 -12.53
N ALA A 85 32.54 2.04 -13.59
CA ALA A 85 33.40 0.87 -13.49
C ALA A 85 34.44 0.86 -14.62
N LEU A 86 35.60 0.24 -14.34
CA LEU A 86 36.61 -0.01 -15.35
C LEU A 86 36.07 -0.99 -16.41
N THR A 87 36.37 -0.72 -17.67
CA THR A 87 36.00 -1.61 -18.78
C THR A 87 37.17 -2.50 -19.22
N THR A 88 38.40 -2.15 -18.85
CA THR A 88 39.61 -2.93 -19.12
C THR A 88 40.57 -2.92 -17.93
N ALA A 89 41.27 -4.03 -17.70
CA ALA A 89 42.20 -4.21 -16.57
C ALA A 89 43.39 -3.23 -16.57
N ASP A 90 43.89 -2.88 -17.76
CA ASP A 90 45.20 -2.23 -17.93
C ASP A 90 45.14 -0.74 -18.25
N LYS A 91 43.94 -0.15 -18.30
CA LYS A 91 43.75 1.26 -18.61
C LYS A 91 42.89 1.93 -17.54
N PRO A 92 43.50 2.68 -16.59
CA PRO A 92 42.77 3.45 -15.59
C PRO A 92 41.76 4.42 -16.21
N ASP A 93 42.08 4.97 -17.39
CA ASP A 93 41.21 5.90 -18.13
C ASP A 93 40.05 5.19 -18.88
N SER A 94 39.89 3.87 -18.72
CA SER A 94 38.82 3.09 -19.34
C SER A 94 37.52 3.07 -18.54
N GLU A 95 37.44 3.86 -17.47
CA GLU A 95 36.24 3.96 -16.65
C GLU A 95 35.06 4.52 -17.44
N ALA A 96 33.93 3.82 -17.39
CA ALA A 96 32.69 4.22 -18.05
C ALA A 96 31.52 4.19 -17.05
N GLY A 97 30.50 5.01 -17.33
CA GLY A 97 29.22 4.97 -16.63
C GLY A 97 28.36 3.81 -17.09
N PHE A 98 27.63 3.20 -16.16
CA PHE A 98 26.73 2.08 -16.37
C PHE A 98 25.39 2.33 -15.72
N THR A 99 24.33 1.93 -16.41
CA THR A 99 22.96 1.99 -15.92
C THR A 99 22.50 0.58 -15.58
N ILE A 100 21.99 0.43 -14.37
CA ILE A 100 21.21 -0.76 -13.99
C ILE A 100 19.72 -0.45 -14.13
N ALA A 101 18.93 -1.35 -14.71
CA ALA A 101 17.49 -1.15 -14.81
C ALA A 101 16.76 -2.47 -14.59
N GLN A 102 15.76 -2.45 -13.70
CA GLN A 102 14.86 -3.59 -13.56
C GLN A 102 14.17 -3.84 -14.91
N ILE A 103 14.17 -5.10 -15.35
CA ILE A 103 13.45 -5.50 -16.55
C ILE A 103 11.94 -5.31 -16.31
N ALA A 104 11.25 -4.81 -17.34
CA ALA A 104 9.80 -4.61 -17.27
C ALA A 104 9.04 -5.92 -17.51
N GLY A 105 7.76 -5.94 -17.09
CA GLY A 105 6.85 -7.06 -17.34
C GLY A 105 7.23 -8.35 -16.62
N SER A 106 6.65 -9.44 -17.12
CA SER A 106 6.83 -10.82 -16.67
C SER A 106 8.29 -11.25 -16.58
N ALA A 107 9.10 -10.83 -17.56
CA ALA A 107 10.51 -11.19 -17.65
C ALA A 107 11.35 -10.61 -16.50
N GLY A 108 10.96 -9.45 -15.94
CA GLY A 108 11.75 -8.78 -14.90
C GLY A 108 11.16 -8.80 -13.51
N GLY A 109 10.07 -9.53 -13.31
CA GLY A 109 9.47 -9.72 -11.99
C GLY A 109 9.03 -8.42 -11.32
N ASN A 110 8.51 -7.46 -12.10
CA ASN A 110 8.14 -6.12 -11.63
C ASN A 110 6.84 -6.10 -10.77
N TYR A 111 6.72 -7.04 -9.84
CA TYR A 111 5.58 -7.18 -8.94
C TYR A 111 5.82 -6.41 -7.64
N GLY A 112 4.86 -5.58 -7.24
CA GLY A 112 4.96 -4.65 -6.12
C GLY A 112 4.31 -5.14 -4.83
N LEU A 113 3.32 -6.05 -4.92
CA LEU A 113 2.43 -6.39 -3.80
C LEU A 113 3.20 -6.90 -2.56
N TYR A 114 4.15 -7.81 -2.75
CA TYR A 114 4.90 -8.41 -1.63
C TYR A 114 5.64 -7.38 -0.78
N ASN A 115 6.39 -6.47 -1.41
CA ASN A 115 7.14 -5.44 -0.70
C ASN A 115 6.21 -4.35 -0.16
N ALA A 116 5.11 -4.05 -0.85
CA ALA A 116 4.06 -3.17 -0.35
C ALA A 116 3.47 -3.70 0.97
N LEU A 117 3.18 -5.00 1.07
CA LEU A 117 2.67 -5.61 2.30
C LEU A 117 3.68 -5.61 3.43
N ARG A 118 4.97 -5.86 3.14
CA ARG A 118 6.03 -5.70 4.16
C ARG A 118 6.04 -4.28 4.70
N HIS A 119 5.93 -3.28 3.83
CA HIS A 119 5.91 -1.87 4.22
C HIS A 119 4.65 -1.51 5.02
N PHE A 120 3.49 -2.07 4.66
CA PHE A 120 2.24 -1.97 5.40
C PHE A 120 2.37 -2.49 6.84
N PHE A 121 2.83 -3.74 7.01
CA PHE A 121 2.99 -4.32 8.35
C PHE A 121 4.05 -3.60 9.20
N GLN A 122 5.12 -3.08 8.58
CA GLN A 122 6.12 -2.26 9.29
C GLN A 122 5.55 -0.94 9.83
N ASN A 123 4.50 -0.39 9.19
CA ASN A 123 3.88 0.89 9.57
C ASN A 123 2.63 0.71 10.45
N GLY A 124 2.49 -0.44 11.12
CA GLY A 124 1.36 -0.72 12.02
C GLY A 124 0.16 -1.36 11.32
N GLY A 125 0.39 -2.02 10.20
CA GLY A 125 -0.60 -2.84 9.51
C GLY A 125 -1.17 -3.94 10.41
N GLY A 126 -2.45 -4.23 10.22
CA GLY A 126 -3.22 -5.24 10.93
C GLY A 126 -3.87 -6.23 9.95
N PRO A 127 -5.03 -6.80 10.31
CA PRO A 127 -5.77 -7.66 9.38
C PRO A 127 -6.08 -6.95 8.06
N CYS A 128 -5.87 -7.66 6.96
CA CYS A 128 -6.11 -7.16 5.61
C CYS A 128 -6.60 -8.27 4.70
N TYR A 129 -7.22 -7.89 3.59
CA TYR A 129 -7.62 -8.80 2.53
C TYR A 129 -6.60 -8.76 1.41
N ILE A 130 -6.27 -9.91 0.86
CA ILE A 130 -5.49 -10.05 -0.36
C ILE A 130 -6.38 -10.62 -1.45
N VAL A 131 -6.37 -9.99 -2.62
CA VAL A 131 -6.94 -10.53 -3.85
C VAL A 131 -5.80 -10.79 -4.82
N SER A 132 -5.42 -12.06 -4.94
CA SER A 132 -4.44 -12.46 -5.95
C SER A 132 -5.09 -12.47 -7.32
N VAL A 133 -4.58 -11.67 -8.25
CA VAL A 133 -5.10 -11.56 -9.62
C VAL A 133 -4.27 -12.34 -10.64
N GLY A 134 -3.14 -12.92 -10.22
CA GLY A 134 -2.25 -13.68 -11.07
C GLY A 134 -0.97 -14.11 -10.34
N GLY A 135 -0.26 -15.04 -10.98
CA GLY A 135 1.04 -15.54 -10.53
C GLY A 135 2.21 -14.71 -11.08
N TYR A 136 3.35 -14.74 -10.40
CA TYR A 136 4.60 -14.25 -10.98
C TYR A 136 4.92 -14.96 -12.32
N GLY A 137 5.58 -14.25 -13.24
CA GLY A 137 5.90 -14.71 -14.59
C GLY A 137 4.86 -14.36 -15.66
N SER A 138 3.80 -13.62 -15.31
CA SER A 138 2.82 -13.05 -16.26
C SER A 138 2.87 -11.52 -16.25
N ASP A 139 2.61 -10.87 -17.38
CA ASP A 139 2.57 -9.41 -17.42
C ASP A 139 1.46 -8.87 -16.51
N LEU A 140 1.64 -7.64 -16.03
CA LEU A 140 0.63 -6.95 -15.24
C LEU A 140 -0.56 -6.62 -16.15
N ASP A 141 -1.71 -7.21 -15.86
CA ASP A 141 -2.93 -7.10 -16.66
C ASP A 141 -3.94 -6.16 -15.97
N PRO A 142 -4.23 -4.98 -16.56
CA PRO A 142 -5.23 -4.06 -16.00
C PRO A 142 -6.60 -4.68 -15.81
N ASP A 143 -7.02 -5.60 -16.68
CA ASP A 143 -8.33 -6.24 -16.59
C ASP A 143 -8.37 -7.25 -15.44
N ALA A 144 -7.25 -7.94 -15.16
CA ALA A 144 -7.13 -8.80 -13.98
C ALA A 144 -7.25 -7.99 -12.67
N PHE A 145 -6.65 -6.81 -12.59
CA PHE A 145 -6.84 -5.91 -11.44
C PHE A 145 -8.29 -5.47 -11.28
N LYS A 146 -8.96 -5.07 -12.37
CA LYS A 146 -10.38 -4.71 -12.36
C LYS A 146 -11.27 -5.89 -11.93
N ALA A 147 -10.98 -7.10 -12.39
CA ALA A 147 -11.64 -8.31 -11.93
C ALA A 147 -11.44 -8.53 -10.42
N GLY A 148 -10.23 -8.29 -9.91
CA GLY A 148 -9.96 -8.32 -8.47
C GLY A 148 -10.76 -7.29 -7.66
N ILE A 149 -10.98 -6.08 -8.19
CA ILE A 149 -11.86 -5.07 -7.59
C ILE A 149 -13.31 -5.58 -7.52
N LEU A 150 -13.80 -6.24 -8.57
CA LEU A 150 -15.17 -6.79 -8.61
C LEU A 150 -15.39 -7.89 -7.57
N GLU A 151 -14.37 -8.70 -7.29
CA GLU A 151 -14.46 -9.75 -6.28
C GLU A 151 -14.63 -9.19 -4.86
N LEU A 152 -14.14 -7.98 -4.59
CA LEU A 152 -14.32 -7.29 -3.32
C LEU A 152 -15.77 -6.82 -3.06
N LEU A 153 -16.67 -6.89 -4.05
CA LEU A 153 -18.10 -6.62 -3.85
C LEU A 153 -18.75 -7.62 -2.89
N LYS A 154 -18.18 -8.82 -2.79
CA LYS A 154 -18.64 -9.91 -1.92
C LYS A 154 -18.25 -9.68 -0.45
N GLU A 155 -17.29 -8.80 -0.21
CA GLU A 155 -16.71 -8.55 1.12
C GLU A 155 -17.10 -7.18 1.64
N GLN A 156 -17.78 -7.13 2.79
CA GLN A 156 -18.21 -5.86 3.41
C GLN A 156 -17.18 -5.31 4.40
N GLU A 157 -16.34 -6.15 5.01
CA GLU A 157 -15.35 -5.75 6.03
C GLU A 157 -14.27 -4.76 5.53
N PRO A 158 -13.75 -4.85 4.28
CA PRO A 158 -12.73 -3.91 3.84
C PRO A 158 -13.19 -2.45 3.87
N THR A 159 -12.30 -1.58 4.34
CA THR A 159 -12.49 -0.14 4.56
C THR A 159 -11.53 0.72 3.74
N MET A 160 -10.51 0.09 3.17
CA MET A 160 -9.56 0.73 2.26
C MET A 160 -9.31 -0.18 1.05
N LEU A 161 -9.09 0.39 -0.13
CA LEU A 161 -8.71 -0.31 -1.34
C LEU A 161 -7.35 0.18 -1.84
N LEU A 162 -6.44 -0.75 -2.12
CA LEU A 162 -5.09 -0.50 -2.59
C LEU A 162 -4.72 -1.41 -3.75
N ILE A 163 -4.06 -0.83 -4.76
CA ILE A 163 -3.42 -1.57 -5.85
C ILE A 163 -2.00 -1.00 -6.02
N PRO A 164 -1.02 -1.46 -5.23
CA PRO A 164 0.34 -0.91 -5.24
C PRO A 164 1.04 -0.99 -6.61
N GLU A 165 0.57 -1.88 -7.48
CA GLU A 165 1.11 -2.12 -8.82
C GLU A 165 0.51 -1.21 -9.89
N ALA A 166 -0.56 -0.46 -9.58
CA ALA A 166 -1.20 0.44 -10.56
C ALA A 166 -0.19 1.42 -11.18
N VAL A 167 0.70 1.98 -10.37
CA VAL A 167 1.73 2.93 -10.83
C VAL A 167 2.90 2.28 -11.60
N ARG A 168 2.90 0.95 -11.73
CA ARG A 168 3.86 0.20 -12.56
C ARG A 168 3.32 -0.09 -13.96
N LEU A 169 2.04 0.22 -14.21
CA LEU A 169 1.43 0.19 -15.54
C LEU A 169 1.77 1.46 -16.32
N GLY A 170 1.46 1.46 -17.62
CA GLY A 170 1.53 2.67 -18.43
C GLY A 170 0.65 3.79 -17.86
N LYS A 171 1.05 5.05 -18.05
CA LYS A 171 0.42 6.23 -17.42
C LYS A 171 -1.12 6.25 -17.52
N GLU A 172 -1.65 6.18 -18.74
CA GLU A 172 -3.11 6.23 -18.95
C GLU A 172 -3.82 5.01 -18.35
N VAL A 173 -3.18 3.84 -18.39
CA VAL A 173 -3.71 2.59 -17.80
C VAL A 173 -3.74 2.68 -16.27
N CYS A 174 -2.74 3.33 -15.66
CA CYS A 174 -2.73 3.60 -14.23
C CYS A 174 -3.94 4.47 -13.83
N TYR A 175 -4.20 5.55 -14.56
CA TYR A 175 -5.31 6.45 -14.25
C TYR A 175 -6.67 5.78 -14.41
N ASP A 176 -6.88 5.04 -15.50
CA ASP A 176 -8.10 4.25 -15.72
C ASP A 176 -8.34 3.21 -14.60
N LEU A 177 -7.28 2.53 -14.14
CA LEU A 177 -7.40 1.61 -13.01
C LEU A 177 -7.71 2.34 -11.68
N GLN A 178 -7.12 3.50 -11.44
CA GLN A 178 -7.41 4.32 -10.26
C GLN A 178 -8.83 4.91 -10.29
N GLU A 179 -9.38 5.21 -11.48
CA GLU A 179 -10.79 5.54 -11.64
C GLU A 179 -11.72 4.36 -11.34
N ALA A 180 -11.34 3.14 -11.72
CA ALA A 180 -12.08 1.94 -11.32
C ALA A 180 -12.09 1.76 -9.79
N MET A 181 -10.97 2.05 -9.11
CA MET A 181 -10.91 2.09 -7.64
C MET A 181 -11.86 3.15 -7.06
N LEU A 182 -11.86 4.37 -7.61
CA LEU A 182 -12.76 5.46 -7.20
C LEU A 182 -14.24 5.07 -7.36
N SER A 183 -14.60 4.49 -8.50
CA SER A 183 -15.97 4.01 -8.76
C SER A 183 -16.38 2.92 -7.76
N HIS A 184 -15.51 1.94 -7.50
CA HIS A 184 -15.78 0.93 -6.49
C HIS A 184 -16.03 1.55 -5.10
N CYS A 185 -15.17 2.49 -4.69
CA CYS A 185 -15.23 3.13 -3.38
C CYS A 185 -16.43 4.08 -3.22
N GLY A 186 -16.64 5.02 -4.16
CA GLY A 186 -17.63 6.09 -3.98
C GLY A 186 -18.98 5.88 -4.67
N TYR A 187 -19.08 4.95 -5.62
CA TYR A 187 -20.35 4.59 -6.27
C TYR A 187 -20.91 3.28 -5.72
N THR A 188 -20.16 2.19 -5.88
CA THR A 188 -20.71 0.84 -5.67
C THR A 188 -20.77 0.44 -4.20
N MET A 189 -19.66 0.57 -3.48
CA MET A 189 -19.57 0.08 -2.10
C MET A 189 -19.90 1.16 -1.06
N ARG A 190 -19.37 2.37 -1.23
CA ARG A 190 -19.52 3.52 -0.32
C ARG A 190 -19.12 3.29 1.14
N ASN A 191 -18.53 2.13 1.45
CA ASN A 191 -18.09 1.75 2.79
C ASN A 191 -16.56 1.74 2.94
N ARG A 192 -15.82 2.20 1.92
CA ARG A 192 -14.35 2.19 1.89
C ARG A 192 -13.78 3.30 1.03
N VAL A 193 -12.52 3.65 1.27
CA VAL A 193 -11.79 4.66 0.51
C VAL A 193 -10.62 4.07 -0.28
N ALA A 194 -10.26 4.68 -1.40
CA ALA A 194 -9.07 4.31 -2.15
C ALA A 194 -7.84 5.10 -1.65
N ILE A 195 -6.70 4.42 -1.53
CA ILE A 195 -5.41 5.09 -1.28
C ILE A 195 -4.60 4.98 -2.56
N LEU A 196 -4.30 6.14 -3.16
CA LEU A 196 -3.69 6.24 -4.48
C LEU A 196 -2.25 6.76 -4.38
N ASP A 197 -1.41 6.29 -5.30
CA ASP A 197 -0.07 6.81 -5.52
C ASP A 197 -0.03 7.61 -6.82
N VAL A 198 0.71 8.72 -6.80
CA VAL A 198 0.98 9.48 -8.03
C VAL A 198 1.91 8.68 -8.94
N TRP A 199 1.50 8.48 -10.20
CA TRP A 199 2.32 7.82 -11.23
C TRP A 199 3.60 8.63 -11.50
N ASN A 200 4.75 7.96 -11.62
CA ASN A 200 6.07 8.60 -11.61
C ASN A 200 6.30 9.52 -10.39
N GLY A 201 5.69 9.19 -9.25
CA GLY A 201 5.83 9.95 -8.01
C GLY A 201 7.24 9.91 -7.41
N ASP A 202 8.17 9.15 -8.00
CA ASP A 202 9.60 9.17 -7.72
C ASP A 202 10.34 10.31 -8.43
N LYS A 203 9.70 10.98 -9.40
CA LYS A 203 10.30 12.05 -10.20
C LYS A 203 10.00 13.44 -9.62
N PRO A 204 10.95 14.39 -9.73
CA PRO A 204 10.71 15.78 -9.35
C PRO A 204 9.67 16.41 -10.28
N ARG A 205 8.99 17.43 -9.77
CA ARG A 205 8.04 18.24 -10.55
C ARG A 205 8.83 19.20 -11.45
N THR A 206 8.69 19.06 -12.76
CA THR A 206 9.36 19.92 -13.75
C THR A 206 8.36 20.62 -14.66
N PHE A 207 8.59 21.91 -14.95
CA PHE A 207 7.71 22.77 -15.75
C PHE A 207 8.44 23.22 -17.03
N PRO A 208 7.76 23.33 -18.20
CA PRO A 208 6.33 23.13 -18.44
C PRO A 208 5.90 21.67 -18.68
N ALA A 209 6.82 20.73 -18.81
CA ALA A 209 6.54 19.30 -19.01
C ALA A 209 7.35 18.46 -18.01
N GLY A 210 6.78 17.33 -17.57
CA GLY A 210 7.41 16.44 -16.59
C GLY A 210 7.01 16.72 -15.14
N ASP A 211 5.80 17.24 -14.89
CA ASP A 211 5.22 17.32 -13.55
C ASP A 211 4.27 16.14 -13.32
N PRO A 212 4.68 15.10 -12.58
CA PRO A 212 3.85 13.92 -12.34
C PRO A 212 2.55 14.25 -11.58
N VAL A 213 2.54 15.34 -10.79
CA VAL A 213 1.35 15.78 -10.04
C VAL A 213 0.35 16.44 -10.98
N ALA A 214 0.83 17.30 -11.88
CA ALA A 214 -0.04 17.91 -12.90
C ALA A 214 -0.60 16.85 -13.86
N ASP A 215 0.23 15.93 -14.33
CA ASP A 215 -0.19 14.80 -15.17
C ASP A 215 -1.27 13.95 -14.48
N PHE A 216 -1.06 13.60 -13.20
CA PHE A 216 -2.04 12.85 -12.40
C PHE A 216 -3.37 13.60 -12.26
N ARG A 217 -3.33 14.91 -11.96
CA ARG A 217 -4.56 15.72 -11.81
C ARG A 217 -5.34 15.84 -13.11
N ASN A 218 -4.65 15.97 -14.23
CA ASN A 218 -5.27 16.11 -15.55
C ASN A 218 -5.78 14.77 -16.09
N GLY A 219 -5.06 13.68 -15.82
CA GLY A 219 -5.40 12.34 -16.32
C GLY A 219 -6.44 11.60 -15.49
N LEU A 220 -6.52 11.84 -14.18
CA LEU A 220 -7.55 11.25 -13.33
C LEU A 220 -8.91 11.95 -13.55
N GLY A 221 -10.00 11.20 -13.50
CA GLY A 221 -11.37 11.72 -13.55
C GLY A 221 -11.76 12.63 -12.37
N ILE A 222 -13.02 13.08 -12.36
CA ILE A 222 -13.56 14.02 -11.36
C ILE A 222 -14.63 13.43 -10.45
N ASN A 223 -14.99 12.16 -10.65
CA ASN A 223 -16.03 11.51 -9.88
C ASN A 223 -15.45 10.90 -8.60
N PHE A 224 -16.21 10.96 -7.51
CA PHE A 224 -15.93 10.27 -6.24
C PHE A 224 -14.59 10.65 -5.57
N LEU A 225 -14.07 11.84 -5.85
CA LEU A 225 -12.79 12.33 -5.31
C LEU A 225 -12.76 12.37 -3.77
N ASP A 226 -13.92 12.51 -3.16
CA ASP A 226 -14.15 12.49 -1.73
C ASP A 226 -13.94 11.10 -1.09
N PHE A 227 -13.88 10.03 -1.90
CA PHE A 227 -13.62 8.64 -1.48
C PHE A 227 -12.17 8.19 -1.74
N ALA A 228 -11.25 9.11 -2.03
CA ALA A 228 -9.84 8.75 -2.15
C ALA A 228 -8.89 9.80 -1.58
N ALA A 229 -7.68 9.35 -1.29
CA ALA A 229 -6.54 10.20 -0.95
C ALA A 229 -5.33 9.78 -1.79
N ALA A 230 -4.62 10.76 -2.36
CA ALA A 230 -3.40 10.53 -3.11
C ALA A 230 -2.17 11.05 -2.35
N TYR A 231 -1.04 10.39 -2.53
CA TYR A 231 0.22 10.68 -1.83
C TYR A 231 1.38 10.89 -2.79
N TYR A 232 2.22 11.88 -2.48
CA TYR A 232 3.44 12.22 -3.20
C TYR A 232 4.50 12.75 -2.21
N PRO A 233 5.79 12.42 -2.36
CA PRO A 233 6.38 11.60 -3.43
C PRO A 233 6.54 10.14 -2.99
N TRP A 234 7.13 9.31 -3.85
CA TRP A 234 7.54 7.95 -3.47
C TRP A 234 8.66 7.97 -2.42
N LEU A 235 8.92 6.82 -1.83
CA LEU A 235 9.77 6.70 -0.65
C LEU A 235 11.02 5.88 -0.95
N ASN A 236 12.18 6.37 -0.51
CA ASN A 236 13.39 5.57 -0.40
C ASN A 236 13.31 4.79 0.93
N THR A 237 13.26 3.47 0.86
CA THR A 237 12.96 2.59 2.00
C THR A 237 14.12 1.65 2.35
N THR A 238 13.96 0.90 3.44
CA THR A 238 14.84 -0.20 3.84
C THR A 238 14.09 -1.54 3.84
N VAL A 239 13.02 -1.65 3.06
CA VAL A 239 12.14 -2.84 3.06
C VAL A 239 12.92 -4.08 2.59
N VAL A 240 13.65 -3.97 1.48
CA VAL A 240 14.48 -5.03 0.91
C VAL A 240 15.87 -4.99 1.52
N GLY A 241 16.27 -6.10 2.17
CA GLY A 241 17.55 -6.25 2.84
C GLY A 241 18.71 -6.64 1.91
N GLU A 242 19.94 -6.54 2.43
CA GLU A 242 21.18 -6.81 1.68
C GLU A 242 21.33 -8.24 1.19
N LYS A 243 20.81 -9.19 1.98
CA LYS A 243 20.96 -10.62 1.71
C LYS A 243 19.87 -11.17 0.79
N GLU A 244 18.94 -10.33 0.34
CA GLU A 244 17.83 -10.73 -0.52
C GLU A 244 18.19 -10.72 -2.00
N LEU A 245 19.32 -10.11 -2.37
CA LEU A 245 19.83 -10.09 -3.74
C LEU A 245 21.11 -10.90 -3.91
N SER A 246 21.26 -11.48 -5.09
CA SER A 246 22.44 -12.21 -5.50
C SER A 246 22.73 -11.98 -6.99
N PHE A 247 23.80 -12.60 -7.50
CA PHE A 247 24.06 -12.62 -8.94
C PHE A 247 22.90 -13.19 -9.77
N GLU A 248 21.98 -13.95 -9.16
CA GLU A 248 20.78 -14.49 -9.83
C GLU A 248 19.76 -13.41 -10.19
N ASN A 249 19.89 -12.20 -9.64
CA ASN A 249 19.06 -11.06 -9.99
C ASN A 249 19.58 -10.31 -11.22
N ILE A 250 20.69 -10.75 -11.81
CA ILE A 250 21.22 -10.16 -13.03
C ILE A 250 20.64 -10.90 -14.22
N ASP A 251 20.10 -10.16 -15.17
CA ASP A 251 19.56 -10.71 -16.39
C ASP A 251 20.62 -11.50 -17.18
N SER A 252 20.18 -12.58 -17.80
CA SER A 252 20.99 -13.45 -18.65
C SER A 252 21.75 -12.68 -19.75
N GLY A 253 21.13 -11.66 -20.37
CA GLY A 253 21.77 -10.81 -21.38
C GLY A 253 22.83 -9.87 -20.81
N SER A 254 22.84 -9.66 -19.49
CA SER A 254 23.79 -8.79 -18.79
C SER A 254 24.91 -9.54 -18.07
N VAL A 255 24.87 -10.88 -18.05
CA VAL A 255 25.90 -11.71 -17.41
C VAL A 255 27.28 -11.45 -18.02
N ALA A 256 27.39 -11.42 -19.35
CA ALA A 256 28.67 -11.17 -20.04
C ALA A 256 29.22 -9.76 -19.73
N GLN A 257 28.33 -8.77 -19.65
CA GLN A 257 28.69 -7.41 -19.26
C GLN A 257 29.22 -7.40 -17.82
N LEU A 258 28.51 -8.03 -16.89
CA LEU A 258 28.97 -8.14 -15.50
C LEU A 258 30.33 -8.81 -15.41
N GLN A 259 30.51 -9.97 -16.07
CA GLN A 259 31.80 -10.67 -16.09
C GLN A 259 32.93 -9.79 -16.62
N THR A 260 32.67 -8.98 -17.66
CA THR A 260 33.65 -8.03 -18.20
C THR A 260 34.06 -7.00 -17.15
N LEU A 261 33.10 -6.43 -16.43
CA LEU A 261 33.37 -5.45 -15.37
C LEU A 261 34.14 -6.06 -14.19
N LEU A 262 33.78 -7.27 -13.78
CA LEU A 262 34.48 -7.99 -12.71
C LEU A 262 35.92 -8.33 -13.11
N ARG A 263 36.14 -8.77 -14.36
CA ARG A 263 37.49 -9.04 -14.87
C ARG A 263 38.34 -7.78 -14.92
N ALA A 264 37.76 -6.66 -15.36
CA ALA A 264 38.46 -5.38 -15.37
C ALA A 264 38.86 -4.90 -13.97
N GLU A 265 37.97 -5.00 -12.98
CA GLU A 265 38.26 -4.65 -11.59
C GLU A 265 39.35 -5.56 -10.98
N LEU A 266 39.21 -6.87 -11.18
CA LEU A 266 40.10 -7.89 -10.61
C LEU A 266 41.40 -8.08 -11.40
N LYS A 267 41.61 -7.30 -12.48
CA LYS A 267 42.74 -7.39 -13.39
C LYS A 267 42.95 -8.80 -13.96
N LEU A 268 41.85 -9.42 -14.37
CA LEU A 268 41.85 -10.74 -15.00
C LEU A 268 41.80 -10.59 -16.52
N GLU A 269 42.57 -11.43 -17.22
CA GLU A 269 42.43 -11.59 -18.66
C GLU A 269 41.15 -12.38 -19.01
N ALA A 270 40.91 -12.58 -20.31
CA ALA A 270 39.75 -13.31 -20.80
C ALA A 270 39.72 -14.78 -20.35
N ALA A 271 40.89 -15.42 -20.22
CA ALA A 271 41.03 -16.82 -19.82
C ALA A 271 42.10 -16.99 -18.74
N ALA A 272 41.96 -18.04 -17.92
CA ALA A 272 42.95 -18.37 -16.90
C ALA A 272 44.21 -18.98 -17.54
N PRO A 273 45.42 -18.58 -17.10
CA PRO A 273 46.65 -19.29 -17.45
C PRO A 273 46.60 -20.76 -17.01
N ALA A 274 47.16 -21.67 -17.80
CA ALA A 274 47.15 -23.11 -17.51
C ALA A 274 47.84 -23.46 -16.17
N ASP A 275 48.82 -22.65 -15.77
CA ASP A 275 49.62 -22.77 -14.55
C ASP A 275 49.20 -21.79 -13.44
N ALA A 276 47.98 -21.21 -13.54
CA ALA A 276 47.48 -20.26 -12.56
C ALA A 276 47.50 -20.83 -11.13
N LYS A 277 48.10 -20.07 -10.20
CA LYS A 277 48.12 -20.40 -8.78
C LYS A 277 46.68 -20.56 -8.25
N PRO A 278 46.45 -21.38 -7.19
CA PRO A 278 45.11 -21.65 -6.66
C PRO A 278 44.28 -20.39 -6.37
N GLY A 279 44.90 -19.34 -5.83
CA GLY A 279 44.20 -18.07 -5.55
C GLY A 279 43.76 -17.32 -6.81
N LEU A 280 44.57 -17.34 -7.87
CA LEU A 280 44.21 -16.73 -9.16
C LEU A 280 43.11 -17.56 -9.84
N LYS A 281 43.23 -18.89 -9.81
CA LYS A 281 42.20 -19.79 -10.35
C LYS A 281 40.85 -19.57 -9.67
N ALA A 282 40.82 -19.41 -8.35
CA ALA A 282 39.59 -19.12 -7.61
C ALA A 282 38.92 -17.80 -8.02
N LEU A 283 39.68 -16.79 -8.47
CA LEU A 283 39.13 -15.54 -9.00
C LEU A 283 38.43 -15.78 -10.35
N TYR A 284 39.06 -16.53 -11.26
CA TYR A 284 38.44 -16.93 -12.52
C TYR A 284 37.19 -17.77 -12.30
N ASP A 285 37.28 -18.81 -11.46
CA ASP A 285 36.16 -19.71 -11.14
C ASP A 285 34.97 -18.93 -10.55
N ALA A 286 35.22 -17.89 -9.74
CA ALA A 286 34.16 -17.04 -9.21
C ALA A 286 33.47 -16.21 -10.30
N VAL A 287 34.22 -15.58 -11.21
CA VAL A 287 33.61 -14.78 -12.29
C VAL A 287 32.89 -15.66 -13.32
N ASP A 288 33.49 -16.78 -13.70
CA ASP A 288 32.90 -17.74 -14.65
C ASP A 288 31.71 -18.49 -14.04
N GLY A 289 31.72 -18.68 -12.73
CA GLY A 289 30.63 -19.26 -11.95
C GLY A 289 29.27 -18.57 -12.15
N ILE A 290 29.25 -17.27 -12.50
CA ILE A 290 28.00 -16.51 -12.70
C ILE A 290 27.15 -17.10 -13.83
N ALA A 291 27.79 -17.60 -14.89
CA ALA A 291 27.10 -18.21 -16.03
C ALA A 291 26.86 -19.72 -15.86
N THR A 292 27.23 -20.30 -14.72
CA THR A 292 27.22 -21.76 -14.52
C THR A 292 25.80 -22.28 -14.26
N ASP A 293 25.45 -23.34 -14.99
CA ASP A 293 24.29 -24.18 -14.68
C ASP A 293 24.66 -25.12 -13.52
N PHE A 294 24.43 -24.65 -12.30
CA PHE A 294 24.75 -25.40 -11.09
C PHE A 294 24.00 -26.73 -10.96
N SER A 295 22.84 -26.87 -11.60
CA SER A 295 22.11 -28.14 -11.61
C SER A 295 22.88 -29.19 -12.39
N LYS A 296 23.40 -28.83 -13.58
CA LYS A 296 24.27 -29.71 -14.37
C LYS A 296 25.60 -29.96 -13.66
N GLN A 297 26.18 -28.94 -13.04
CA GLN A 297 27.44 -29.09 -12.30
C GLN A 297 27.29 -30.12 -11.17
N VAL A 298 26.29 -29.97 -10.30
CA VAL A 298 26.04 -30.91 -9.21
C VAL A 298 25.79 -32.32 -9.72
N GLN A 299 25.04 -32.48 -10.82
CA GLN A 299 24.80 -33.78 -11.43
C GLN A 299 26.07 -34.42 -12.01
N SER A 300 26.96 -33.62 -12.60
CA SER A 300 28.24 -34.11 -13.15
C SER A 300 29.27 -34.50 -12.08
N GLU A 301 29.12 -33.97 -10.86
CA GLU A 301 29.97 -34.29 -9.70
C GLU A 301 29.60 -35.64 -9.06
N LEU A 302 28.43 -36.20 -9.37
CA LEU A 302 28.00 -37.51 -8.89
C LEU A 302 28.81 -38.63 -9.55
N LYS A 303 29.26 -39.58 -8.75
CA LYS A 303 29.93 -40.79 -9.26
C LYS A 303 28.90 -41.74 -9.85
N PRO A 304 29.31 -42.63 -10.79
CA PRO A 304 28.40 -43.63 -11.36
C PRO A 304 27.72 -44.53 -10.32
N GLU A 305 28.39 -44.80 -9.21
CA GLU A 305 27.89 -45.57 -8.08
C GLU A 305 26.97 -44.79 -7.11
N ASP A 306 26.88 -43.47 -7.23
CA ASP A 306 26.04 -42.65 -6.35
C ASP A 306 24.56 -42.77 -6.74
N LYS A 307 23.68 -42.85 -5.75
CA LYS A 307 22.24 -42.81 -5.99
C LYS A 307 21.84 -41.44 -6.55
N PRO A 308 20.92 -41.37 -7.53
CA PRO A 308 20.36 -40.09 -7.98
C PRO A 308 19.78 -39.29 -6.81
N LEU A 309 20.14 -38.00 -6.75
CA LEU A 309 19.60 -37.05 -5.78
C LEU A 309 18.09 -36.92 -6.01
N SER A 310 17.32 -36.87 -4.91
CA SER A 310 15.95 -36.37 -4.96
C SER A 310 15.92 -34.89 -5.35
N LYS A 311 14.75 -34.39 -5.76
CA LYS A 311 14.59 -32.98 -6.15
C LYS A 311 15.02 -32.04 -5.02
N ASP A 312 14.59 -32.32 -3.79
CA ASP A 312 14.91 -31.48 -2.63
C ASP A 312 16.42 -31.49 -2.30
N GLU A 313 17.09 -32.64 -2.45
CA GLU A 313 18.53 -32.74 -2.24
C GLU A 313 19.32 -31.99 -3.33
N LEU A 314 18.89 -32.09 -4.59
CA LEU A 314 19.48 -31.35 -5.70
C LEU A 314 19.30 -29.84 -5.50
N ASP A 315 18.08 -29.39 -5.19
CA ASP A 315 17.76 -27.98 -4.96
C ASP A 315 18.57 -27.41 -3.78
N ALA A 316 18.72 -28.17 -2.69
CA ALA A 316 19.56 -27.80 -1.56
C ALA A 316 21.04 -27.71 -1.93
N ALA A 317 21.56 -28.66 -2.70
CA ALA A 317 22.95 -28.65 -3.18
C ALA A 317 23.22 -27.45 -4.09
N VAL A 318 22.33 -27.18 -5.05
CA VAL A 318 22.40 -26.05 -5.98
C VAL A 318 22.36 -24.72 -5.20
N LEU A 319 21.43 -24.58 -4.25
CA LEU A 319 21.33 -23.40 -3.40
C LEU A 319 22.61 -23.15 -2.59
N ALA A 320 23.25 -24.21 -2.08
CA ALA A 320 24.51 -24.10 -1.36
C ALA A 320 25.65 -23.57 -2.25
N ARG A 321 25.77 -24.07 -3.50
CA ARG A 321 26.78 -23.57 -4.47
C ARG A 321 26.52 -22.11 -4.83
N LYS A 322 25.27 -21.75 -5.13
CA LYS A 322 24.88 -20.37 -5.45
C LYS A 322 25.16 -19.43 -4.28
N SER A 323 24.81 -19.82 -3.05
CA SER A 323 25.10 -19.04 -1.85
C SER A 323 26.60 -18.84 -1.63
N LEU A 324 27.41 -19.89 -1.85
CA LEU A 324 28.85 -19.80 -1.76
C LEU A 324 29.44 -18.87 -2.82
N LEU A 325 29.03 -19.01 -4.08
CA LEU A 325 29.45 -18.14 -5.16
C LEU A 325 29.12 -16.67 -4.85
N ASN A 326 27.88 -16.39 -4.44
CA ASN A 326 27.47 -15.03 -4.11
C ASN A 326 28.33 -14.44 -2.97
N LYS A 327 28.57 -15.20 -1.89
CA LYS A 327 29.45 -14.78 -0.79
C LYS A 327 30.88 -14.52 -1.24
N THR A 328 31.37 -15.29 -2.20
CA THR A 328 32.70 -15.12 -2.79
C THR A 328 32.75 -13.84 -3.62
N LEU A 329 31.78 -13.60 -4.51
CA LEU A 329 31.69 -12.38 -5.31
C LEU A 329 31.58 -11.11 -4.45
N THR A 330 30.70 -11.10 -3.44
CA THR A 330 30.55 -9.98 -2.48
C THR A 330 31.85 -9.66 -1.74
N ARG A 331 32.69 -10.66 -1.48
CA ARG A 331 33.97 -10.46 -0.80
C ARG A 331 35.05 -9.92 -1.73
N LEU A 332 35.06 -10.39 -2.98
CA LEU A 332 36.17 -10.16 -3.91
C LEU A 332 35.98 -8.90 -4.75
N SER A 333 34.74 -8.49 -5.03
CA SER A 333 34.44 -7.41 -5.98
C SER A 333 33.61 -6.29 -5.36
N SER A 334 34.14 -5.06 -5.41
CA SER A 334 33.40 -3.86 -5.03
C SER A 334 32.41 -3.44 -6.12
N VAL A 335 32.71 -3.70 -7.40
CA VAL A 335 31.78 -3.48 -8.52
C VAL A 335 30.54 -4.34 -8.35
N PHE A 336 30.69 -5.63 -8.02
CA PHE A 336 29.57 -6.52 -7.74
C PHE A 336 28.67 -6.00 -6.62
N ASN A 337 29.27 -5.55 -5.52
CA ASN A 337 28.52 -4.95 -4.41
C ASN A 337 27.80 -3.66 -4.84
N THR A 338 28.42 -2.85 -5.68
CA THR A 338 27.83 -1.62 -6.23
C THR A 338 26.61 -1.95 -7.11
N VAL A 339 26.74 -2.94 -8.00
CA VAL A 339 25.62 -3.42 -8.84
C VAL A 339 24.45 -3.91 -7.99
N LEU A 340 24.70 -4.76 -6.99
CA LEU A 340 23.65 -5.25 -6.10
C LEU A 340 23.03 -4.13 -5.24
N ASN A 341 23.83 -3.14 -4.83
CA ASN A 341 23.33 -1.98 -4.08
C ASN A 341 22.42 -1.09 -4.93
N GLU A 342 22.76 -0.83 -6.20
CA GLU A 342 21.88 -0.07 -7.09
C GLU A 342 20.60 -0.84 -7.45
N ALA A 343 20.68 -2.16 -7.65
CA ALA A 343 19.48 -3.01 -7.81
C ALA A 343 18.57 -2.91 -6.57
N ARG A 344 19.17 -3.05 -5.37
CA ARG A 344 18.46 -2.91 -4.09
C ARG A 344 17.83 -1.54 -3.93
N ARG A 345 18.53 -0.47 -4.32
CA ARG A 345 18.03 0.91 -4.26
C ARG A 345 16.76 1.08 -5.10
N GLN A 346 16.71 0.50 -6.30
CA GLN A 346 15.49 0.53 -7.13
C GLN A 346 14.33 -0.21 -6.48
N LEU A 347 14.56 -1.41 -5.92
CA LEU A 347 13.51 -2.17 -5.23
C LEU A 347 13.02 -1.49 -3.95
N ASN A 348 13.88 -0.71 -3.30
CA ASN A 348 13.56 0.08 -2.12
C ASN A 348 12.93 1.44 -2.45
N THR A 349 12.76 1.78 -3.73
CA THR A 349 11.99 2.96 -4.15
C THR A 349 10.52 2.53 -4.26
N LEU A 350 9.75 2.75 -3.20
CA LEU A 350 8.39 2.23 -3.06
C LEU A 350 7.33 3.35 -3.10
N PRO A 351 6.18 3.11 -3.76
CA PRO A 351 5.01 3.96 -3.62
C PRO A 351 4.49 3.98 -2.17
N PRO A 352 3.98 5.12 -1.68
CA PRO A 352 3.61 5.30 -0.27
C PRO A 352 2.29 4.66 0.16
N SER A 353 1.38 4.30 -0.76
CA SER A 353 0.00 3.87 -0.42
C SER A 353 -0.06 2.76 0.62
N ALA A 354 0.79 1.74 0.51
CA ALA A 354 0.80 0.63 1.46
C ALA A 354 1.31 1.02 2.84
N ALA A 355 2.31 1.90 2.93
CA ALA A 355 2.75 2.47 4.20
C ALA A 355 1.64 3.33 4.81
N MET A 356 0.91 4.10 3.99
CA MET A 356 -0.22 4.90 4.41
C MET A 356 -1.39 4.08 4.92
N ALA A 357 -1.71 2.94 4.30
CA ALA A 357 -2.67 2.00 4.87
C ALA A 357 -2.25 1.52 6.25
N GLY A 358 -0.95 1.28 6.46
CA GLY A 358 -0.41 0.91 7.78
C GLY A 358 -0.60 2.04 8.79
N VAL A 359 -0.25 3.27 8.41
CA VAL A 359 -0.45 4.47 9.22
C VAL A 359 -1.92 4.68 9.57
N TYR A 360 -2.84 4.50 8.61
CA TYR A 360 -4.28 4.60 8.87
C TYR A 360 -4.71 3.55 9.90
N THR A 361 -4.31 2.29 9.71
CA THR A 361 -4.63 1.22 10.66
C THR A 361 -4.08 1.52 12.06
N MET A 362 -2.83 1.98 12.16
CA MET A 362 -2.21 2.36 13.42
C MET A 362 -2.94 3.51 14.11
N VAL A 363 -3.23 4.60 13.38
CA VAL A 363 -3.89 5.79 13.93
C VAL A 363 -5.30 5.46 14.38
N ASP A 364 -6.05 4.70 13.59
CA ASP A 364 -7.41 4.29 13.93
C ASP A 364 -7.45 3.45 15.21
N ASN A 365 -6.56 2.47 15.33
CA ASN A 365 -6.49 1.57 16.49
C ASN A 365 -6.03 2.29 17.77
N THR A 366 -5.23 3.36 17.65
CA THR A 366 -4.64 4.05 18.81
C THR A 366 -5.38 5.33 19.20
N ARG A 367 -6.02 6.01 18.24
CA ARG A 367 -6.60 7.35 18.40
C ARG A 367 -8.01 7.50 17.83
N GLY A 368 -8.54 6.48 17.17
CA GLY A 368 -9.82 6.50 16.49
C GLY A 368 -9.76 7.10 15.09
N VAL A 369 -10.69 6.67 14.23
CA VAL A 369 -10.78 7.06 12.81
C VAL A 369 -10.99 8.56 12.58
N TRP A 370 -11.47 9.28 13.60
CA TRP A 370 -11.65 10.73 13.59
C TRP A 370 -10.35 11.51 13.72
N LYS A 371 -9.23 10.88 14.07
CA LYS A 371 -7.91 11.53 14.03
C LYS A 371 -7.35 11.50 12.61
N ALA A 372 -6.96 12.67 12.10
CA ALA A 372 -6.23 12.79 10.84
C ALA A 372 -4.93 11.94 10.84
N PRO A 373 -4.70 11.07 9.83
CA PRO A 373 -3.50 10.24 9.71
C PRO A 373 -2.30 11.03 9.12
N ALA A 374 -2.05 12.21 9.68
CA ALA A 374 -0.94 13.09 9.34
C ALA A 374 -0.21 13.55 10.61
N ASN A 375 0.98 14.10 10.41
CA ASN A 375 2.00 14.32 11.44
C ASN A 375 2.38 12.99 12.14
N VAL A 376 2.66 11.98 11.32
CA VAL A 376 3.06 10.63 11.74
C VAL A 376 4.33 10.25 11.00
N SER A 377 5.33 9.73 11.71
CA SER A 377 6.57 9.23 11.12
C SER A 377 6.34 7.90 10.41
N LEU A 378 7.00 7.71 9.27
CA LEU A 378 6.99 6.46 8.54
C LEU A 378 8.15 5.55 8.98
N ALA A 379 7.85 4.30 9.28
CA ALA A 379 8.82 3.27 9.60
C ALA A 379 9.42 2.65 8.33
N GLY A 380 10.72 2.34 8.37
CA GLY A 380 11.42 1.74 7.22
C GLY A 380 11.66 2.70 6.06
N VAL A 381 11.58 4.02 6.29
CA VAL A 381 11.80 5.07 5.30
C VAL A 381 13.05 5.87 5.63
N ILE A 382 13.93 6.03 4.65
CA ILE A 382 15.16 6.83 4.74
C ILE A 382 14.86 8.29 4.36
N SER A 383 14.16 8.49 3.25
CA SER A 383 13.84 9.82 2.71
C SER A 383 12.69 9.73 1.70
N PRO A 384 11.95 10.83 1.46
CA PRO A 384 11.19 11.00 0.24
C PRO A 384 12.13 11.03 -0.98
N THR A 385 11.70 10.48 -2.11
CA THR A 385 12.44 10.51 -3.38
C THR A 385 12.64 11.92 -3.92
N VAL A 386 11.72 12.83 -3.58
CA VAL A 386 11.77 14.26 -3.93
C VAL A 386 11.61 15.09 -2.66
N SER A 387 12.50 16.05 -2.45
CA SER A 387 12.33 17.02 -1.37
C SER A 387 11.27 18.05 -1.77
N ILE A 388 10.30 18.30 -0.88
CA ILE A 388 9.22 19.26 -1.08
C ILE A 388 9.39 20.43 -0.10
N SER A 389 9.51 21.64 -0.63
CA SER A 389 9.51 22.88 0.16
C SER A 389 8.10 23.26 0.63
N ALA A 390 8.00 24.21 1.55
CA ALA A 390 6.69 24.73 1.99
C ALA A 390 5.90 25.35 0.83
N GLU A 391 6.57 26.18 0.01
CA GLU A 391 5.99 26.82 -1.17
C GLU A 391 5.49 25.79 -2.20
N GLN A 392 6.28 24.74 -2.48
CA GLN A 392 5.88 23.67 -3.39
C GLN A 392 4.68 22.88 -2.87
N GLN A 393 4.53 22.77 -1.55
CA GLN A 393 3.42 22.08 -0.93
C GLN A 393 2.09 22.86 -1.04
N GLU A 394 2.12 24.19 -1.14
CA GLU A 394 0.90 25.00 -1.27
C GLU A 394 0.06 24.54 -2.46
N ASP A 395 0.69 24.36 -3.62
CA ASP A 395 0.04 23.86 -4.83
C ASP A 395 -0.39 22.39 -4.72
N LEU A 396 0.28 21.56 -3.91
CA LEU A 396 -0.16 20.19 -3.65
C LEU A 396 -1.46 20.17 -2.82
N ASN A 397 -1.54 21.05 -1.81
CA ASN A 397 -2.68 21.14 -0.90
C ASN A 397 -3.89 21.82 -1.52
N VAL A 398 -3.73 22.94 -2.23
CA VAL A 398 -4.82 23.72 -2.83
C VAL A 398 -4.46 24.07 -4.28
N THR A 399 -5.38 23.78 -5.20
CA THR A 399 -5.26 24.19 -6.60
C THR A 399 -6.63 24.51 -7.18
N ALA A 400 -6.67 25.30 -8.26
CA ALA A 400 -7.90 25.71 -8.93
C ALA A 400 -8.71 24.51 -9.45
N GLN A 401 -8.06 23.41 -9.79
CA GLN A 401 -8.68 22.19 -10.32
C GLN A 401 -9.30 21.27 -9.23
N GLY A 402 -9.05 21.53 -7.94
CA GLY A 402 -9.25 20.52 -6.88
C GLY A 402 -8.20 19.40 -6.95
N LYS A 403 -8.46 18.20 -6.42
CA LYS A 403 -7.50 17.07 -6.41
C LYS A 403 -6.24 17.37 -5.60
N SER A 404 -6.45 17.63 -4.31
CA SER A 404 -5.37 17.79 -3.35
C SER A 404 -4.52 16.53 -3.26
N ILE A 405 -3.20 16.69 -3.17
CA ILE A 405 -2.23 15.61 -3.03
C ILE A 405 -1.55 15.78 -1.68
N ASN A 406 -1.49 14.71 -0.89
CA ASN A 406 -0.88 14.74 0.43
C ASN A 406 0.64 14.59 0.31
N ALA A 407 1.37 15.59 0.81
CA ALA A 407 2.82 15.59 0.80
C ALA A 407 3.39 14.67 1.90
N ILE A 408 4.45 13.92 1.58
CA ILE A 408 5.33 13.27 2.55
C ILE A 408 6.66 14.03 2.56
N ARG A 409 7.09 14.49 3.74
CA ARG A 409 8.22 15.44 3.86
C ARG A 409 9.23 14.97 4.90
N ALA A 410 10.49 15.32 4.67
CA ALA A 410 11.56 15.15 5.64
C ALA A 410 11.74 16.42 6.47
N PHE A 411 11.83 16.26 7.78
CA PHE A 411 12.06 17.33 8.75
C PHE A 411 13.31 17.00 9.57
N ILE A 412 14.17 18.00 9.76
CA ILE A 412 15.40 17.84 10.54
C ILE A 412 15.01 17.59 12.00
N GLY A 413 15.46 16.46 12.57
CA GLY A 413 15.17 16.08 13.96
C GLY A 413 13.87 15.28 14.15
N GLU A 414 12.94 15.30 13.19
CA GLU A 414 11.66 14.57 13.27
C GLU A 414 11.55 13.41 12.26
N GLY A 415 12.45 13.33 11.28
CA GLY A 415 12.47 12.25 10.30
C GLY A 415 11.51 12.50 9.14
N VAL A 416 10.96 11.43 8.55
CA VAL A 416 10.04 11.52 7.40
C VAL A 416 8.60 11.41 7.89
N LEU A 417 7.84 12.49 7.74
CA LEU A 417 6.48 12.63 8.22
C LEU A 417 5.47 12.67 7.07
N VAL A 418 4.34 12.03 7.29
CA VAL A 418 3.12 12.27 6.50
C VAL A 418 2.61 13.68 6.82
N TRP A 419 2.56 14.58 5.85
CA TRP A 419 2.31 16.00 6.05
C TRP A 419 1.07 16.52 5.29
N GLY A 420 0.06 15.67 5.16
CA GLY A 420 -1.24 16.00 4.58
C GLY A 420 -2.30 14.95 4.93
N ALA A 421 -3.56 15.38 5.08
CA ALA A 421 -4.70 14.50 5.37
C ALA A 421 -5.96 14.88 4.59
N ARG A 422 -5.79 15.43 3.37
CA ARG A 422 -6.89 15.78 2.48
C ARG A 422 -7.31 14.61 1.60
N THR A 423 -8.59 14.53 1.27
CA THR A 423 -9.09 13.71 0.16
C THR A 423 -8.72 14.37 -1.17
N LEU A 424 -8.98 13.71 -2.30
CA LEU A 424 -8.87 14.38 -3.60
C LEU A 424 -9.91 15.51 -3.74
N ASP A 425 -11.04 15.44 -3.04
CA ASP A 425 -12.01 16.54 -2.96
C ASP A 425 -11.58 17.64 -1.96
N GLY A 426 -10.32 18.05 -2.01
CA GLY A 426 -9.73 18.92 -1.00
C GLY A 426 -10.18 20.38 -1.02
N ASN A 427 -10.93 20.80 -2.04
CA ASN A 427 -11.57 22.12 -2.06
C ASN A 427 -12.96 22.11 -1.40
N SER A 428 -13.56 20.93 -1.20
CA SER A 428 -14.84 20.78 -0.51
C SER A 428 -14.80 21.38 0.89
N LEU A 429 -15.93 21.90 1.35
CA LEU A 429 -16.09 22.31 2.74
C LEU A 429 -16.46 21.13 3.63
N ASP A 430 -17.18 20.14 3.11
CA ASP A 430 -17.64 18.99 3.89
C ASP A 430 -16.64 17.85 3.89
N TRP A 431 -16.05 17.57 2.72
CA TRP A 431 -15.35 16.30 2.47
C TRP A 431 -13.86 16.44 2.23
N ARG A 432 -13.32 17.61 2.58
CA ARG A 432 -11.90 17.95 2.44
C ARG A 432 -10.95 16.93 3.07
N TYR A 433 -11.31 16.39 4.24
CA TYR A 433 -10.38 15.67 5.10
C TYR A 433 -10.67 14.18 5.16
N VAL A 434 -9.62 13.38 5.11
CA VAL A 434 -9.69 11.91 5.14
C VAL A 434 -10.37 11.40 6.40
N ASN A 435 -9.98 11.92 7.57
CA ASN A 435 -10.58 11.49 8.83
C ASN A 435 -12.07 11.82 8.93
N VAL A 436 -12.50 12.95 8.35
CA VAL A 436 -13.92 13.32 8.30
C VAL A 436 -14.69 12.32 7.44
N ARG A 437 -14.22 12.06 6.21
CA ARG A 437 -14.83 11.07 5.32
C ARG A 437 -14.91 9.69 5.96
N ARG A 438 -13.80 9.18 6.48
CA ARG A 438 -13.72 7.82 7.05
C ARG A 438 -14.54 7.68 8.33
N THR A 439 -14.60 8.70 9.16
CA THR A 439 -15.48 8.69 10.34
C THR A 439 -16.94 8.67 9.91
N MET A 440 -17.34 9.47 8.92
CA MET A 440 -18.71 9.44 8.41
C MET A 440 -19.09 8.07 7.87
N ILE A 441 -18.21 7.43 7.08
CA ILE A 441 -18.41 6.06 6.58
C ILE A 441 -18.65 5.09 7.76
N MET A 442 -17.81 5.15 8.81
CA MET A 442 -17.98 4.29 9.98
C MET A 442 -19.33 4.52 10.67
N LEU A 443 -19.77 5.77 10.83
CA LEU A 443 -21.05 6.09 11.44
C LEU A 443 -22.23 5.61 10.60
N GLU A 444 -22.20 5.86 9.29
CA GLU A 444 -23.22 5.44 8.33
C GLU A 444 -23.37 3.91 8.32
N GLU A 445 -22.26 3.19 8.20
CA GLU A 445 -22.25 1.73 8.10
C GLU A 445 -22.67 1.05 9.40
N SER A 446 -22.22 1.57 10.55
CA SER A 446 -22.63 1.07 11.87
C SER A 446 -24.15 1.24 12.06
N CYS A 447 -24.68 2.44 11.78
CA CYS A 447 -26.11 2.72 11.86
C CYS A 447 -26.92 1.88 10.88
N ARG A 448 -26.44 1.69 9.64
CA ARG A 448 -27.09 0.88 8.61
C ARG A 448 -27.21 -0.58 9.03
N LEU A 449 -26.13 -1.17 9.55
CA LEU A 449 -26.16 -2.56 10.03
C LEU A 449 -27.10 -2.74 11.21
N ALA A 450 -27.12 -1.79 12.14
CA ALA A 450 -28.01 -1.83 13.29
C ALA A 450 -29.49 -1.67 12.89
N ALA A 451 -29.78 -0.75 11.96
CA ALA A 451 -31.13 -0.52 11.43
C ALA A 451 -31.65 -1.71 10.62
N LYS A 452 -30.78 -2.56 10.05
CA LYS A 452 -31.18 -3.77 9.31
C LYS A 452 -32.04 -4.72 10.15
N ALA A 453 -31.82 -4.78 11.46
CA ALA A 453 -32.63 -5.60 12.37
C ALA A 453 -34.07 -5.10 12.55
N MET A 454 -34.39 -3.88 12.10
CA MET A 454 -35.72 -3.27 12.18
C MET A 454 -36.51 -3.40 10.87
N VAL A 455 -35.92 -3.99 9.83
CA VAL A 455 -36.61 -4.22 8.56
C VAL A 455 -37.72 -5.24 8.79
N PHE A 456 -38.93 -4.93 8.31
CA PHE A 456 -40.18 -5.68 8.52
C PHE A 456 -40.80 -5.60 9.92
N GLU A 457 -40.23 -4.83 10.85
CA GLU A 457 -40.94 -4.47 12.07
C GLU A 457 -42.11 -3.52 11.77
N PRO A 458 -43.19 -3.50 12.59
CA PRO A 458 -44.29 -2.57 12.40
C PRO A 458 -43.81 -1.11 12.38
N ASN A 459 -44.21 -0.33 11.37
CA ASN A 459 -43.85 1.09 11.24
C ASN A 459 -44.69 1.97 12.19
N VAL A 460 -44.37 1.89 13.49
CA VAL A 460 -45.11 2.56 14.59
C VAL A 460 -44.16 3.26 15.55
N ALA A 461 -44.71 4.14 16.41
CA ALA A 461 -43.95 4.97 17.35
C ALA A 461 -42.92 4.20 18.20
N ASN A 462 -43.25 2.98 18.66
CA ASN A 462 -42.31 2.17 19.46
C ASN A 462 -41.05 1.79 18.67
N THR A 463 -41.19 1.46 17.38
CA THR A 463 -40.06 1.13 16.49
C THR A 463 -39.20 2.37 16.27
N TRP A 464 -39.83 3.53 16.06
CA TRP A 464 -39.13 4.81 15.90
C TRP A 464 -38.31 5.18 17.13
N VAL A 465 -38.90 5.10 18.32
CA VAL A 465 -38.21 5.37 19.60
C VAL A 465 -37.04 4.41 19.80
N THR A 466 -37.21 3.14 19.42
CA THR A 466 -36.14 2.14 19.51
C THR A 466 -34.96 2.50 18.61
N ILE A 467 -35.21 2.83 17.34
CA ILE A 467 -34.17 3.26 16.38
C ILE A 467 -33.48 4.54 16.87
N LYS A 468 -34.25 5.55 17.28
CA LYS A 468 -33.72 6.82 17.80
C LYS A 468 -32.80 6.60 18.98
N SER A 469 -33.23 5.79 19.95
CA SER A 469 -32.46 5.49 21.17
C SER A 469 -31.18 4.74 20.84
N MET A 470 -31.25 3.76 19.93
CA MET A 470 -30.10 2.97 19.51
C MET A 470 -29.01 3.83 18.87
N ILE A 471 -29.37 4.66 17.89
CA ILE A 471 -28.43 5.55 17.20
C ILE A 471 -27.91 6.62 18.18
N SER A 472 -28.76 7.21 19.01
CA SER A 472 -28.34 8.25 19.96
C SER A 472 -27.34 7.72 21.00
N ASN A 473 -27.55 6.51 21.52
CA ASN A 473 -26.62 5.88 22.47
C ASN A 473 -25.25 5.62 21.84
N PHE A 474 -25.23 5.18 20.58
CA PHE A 474 -24.01 4.98 19.82
C PHE A 474 -23.24 6.28 19.59
N LEU A 475 -23.91 7.32 19.08
CA LEU A 475 -23.29 8.62 18.84
C LEU A 475 -22.80 9.26 20.15
N THR A 476 -23.53 9.07 21.25
CA THR A 476 -23.08 9.48 22.59
C THR A 476 -21.75 8.78 22.97
N SER A 477 -21.60 7.49 22.67
CA SER A 477 -20.35 6.75 22.92
C SER A 477 -19.20 7.27 22.06
N VAL A 478 -19.45 7.58 20.79
CA VAL A 478 -18.45 8.18 19.88
C VAL A 478 -18.05 9.59 20.38
N TRP A 479 -19.01 10.43 20.75
CA TRP A 479 -18.77 11.76 21.30
C TRP A 479 -17.95 11.71 22.59
N LYS A 480 -18.27 10.80 23.52
CA LYS A 480 -17.50 10.62 24.78
C LYS A 480 -16.03 10.25 24.54
N ARG A 481 -15.72 9.59 23.42
CA ARG A 481 -14.34 9.27 22.99
C ARG A 481 -13.67 10.39 22.19
N GLY A 482 -14.35 11.52 22.01
CA GLY A 482 -13.85 12.69 21.27
C GLY A 482 -13.98 12.58 19.75
N GLY A 483 -14.83 11.66 19.24
CA GLY A 483 -15.01 11.49 17.80
C GLY A 483 -15.97 12.49 17.15
N LEU A 484 -16.80 13.15 17.95
CA LEU A 484 -17.70 14.23 17.52
C LEU A 484 -17.36 15.52 18.28
N MET A 485 -17.54 16.66 17.62
CA MET A 485 -17.30 17.98 18.19
C MET A 485 -18.55 18.49 18.92
N GLY A 486 -18.39 19.06 20.11
CA GLY A 486 -19.50 19.66 20.86
C GLY A 486 -19.23 19.62 22.37
N ALA A 487 -19.65 20.66 23.10
CA ALA A 487 -19.45 20.70 24.55
C ALA A 487 -20.43 19.77 25.28
N VAL A 488 -21.61 19.57 24.72
CA VAL A 488 -22.65 18.62 25.15
C VAL A 488 -23.12 17.76 23.96
N PRO A 489 -23.76 16.60 24.19
CA PRO A 489 -24.23 15.73 23.11
C PRO A 489 -25.13 16.44 22.08
N GLU A 490 -25.96 17.37 22.53
CA GLU A 490 -26.91 18.11 21.70
C GLU A 490 -26.23 19.08 20.71
N ASP A 491 -25.02 19.55 21.03
CA ASP A 491 -24.17 20.31 20.10
C ASP A 491 -23.51 19.39 19.07
N ALA A 492 -23.31 18.11 19.44
CA ALA A 492 -22.51 17.16 18.68
C ALA A 492 -23.31 16.35 17.67
N PHE A 493 -24.56 16.01 17.99
CA PHE A 493 -25.43 15.29 17.07
C PHE A 493 -26.91 15.45 17.40
N SER A 494 -27.77 15.17 16.42
CA SER A 494 -29.21 15.02 16.62
C SER A 494 -29.76 13.86 15.79
N VAL A 495 -30.80 13.20 16.30
CA VAL A 495 -31.49 12.09 15.63
C VAL A 495 -32.99 12.37 15.59
N HIS A 496 -33.54 12.41 14.38
CA HIS A 496 -34.94 12.72 14.10
C HIS A 496 -35.62 11.51 13.46
N VAL A 497 -36.78 11.13 13.98
CA VAL A 497 -37.61 10.04 13.43
C VAL A 497 -39.03 10.15 14.00
N GLY A 498 -40.00 10.34 13.12
CA GLY A 498 -41.41 10.33 13.51
C GLY A 498 -42.34 10.92 12.45
N LEU A 499 -43.65 10.63 12.61
CA LEU A 499 -44.71 11.23 11.81
C LEU A 499 -44.81 12.74 12.10
N GLY A 500 -44.72 13.57 11.06
CA GLY A 500 -44.67 15.03 11.17
C GLY A 500 -43.30 15.59 11.56
N GLU A 501 -42.28 14.73 11.78
CA GLU A 501 -40.88 15.13 11.99
C GLU A 501 -40.05 14.80 10.74
N THR A 502 -39.95 13.53 10.37
CA THR A 502 -39.21 13.04 9.19
C THR A 502 -40.07 12.29 8.18
N MET A 503 -41.28 11.90 8.56
CA MET A 503 -42.21 11.10 7.76
C MET A 503 -43.56 11.77 7.64
N THR A 504 -44.22 11.53 6.51
CA THR A 504 -45.61 11.89 6.23
C THR A 504 -46.53 10.68 6.41
N PRO A 505 -47.87 10.85 6.47
CA PRO A 505 -48.80 9.72 6.46
C PRO A 505 -48.63 8.81 5.24
N ASP A 506 -48.30 9.39 4.07
CA ASP A 506 -48.06 8.64 2.84
C ASP A 506 -46.80 7.76 2.95
N ASP A 507 -45.71 8.27 3.54
CA ASP A 507 -44.52 7.44 3.83
C ASP A 507 -44.91 6.21 4.68
N ILE A 508 -45.80 6.35 5.67
CA ILE A 508 -46.25 5.21 6.50
C ILE A 508 -47.06 4.21 5.68
N LEU A 509 -47.97 4.68 4.81
CA LEU A 509 -48.79 3.82 3.95
C LEU A 509 -47.94 3.08 2.90
N GLU A 510 -46.89 3.72 2.41
CA GLU A 510 -45.90 3.13 1.49
C GLU A 510 -44.87 2.24 2.20
N GLY A 511 -44.92 2.15 3.54
CA GLY A 511 -43.99 1.33 4.33
C GLY A 511 -42.58 1.92 4.45
N ILE A 512 -42.42 3.21 4.21
CA ILE A 512 -41.16 3.94 4.29
C ILE A 512 -40.96 4.48 5.71
N LEU A 513 -39.79 4.20 6.29
CA LEU A 513 -39.34 4.77 7.56
C LEU A 513 -38.11 5.64 7.31
N ARG A 514 -38.20 6.94 7.60
CA ARG A 514 -37.12 7.91 7.40
C ARG A 514 -36.50 8.34 8.73
N VAL A 515 -35.17 8.21 8.83
CA VAL A 515 -34.39 8.69 9.96
C VAL A 515 -33.41 9.74 9.46
N THR A 516 -33.35 10.89 10.12
CA THR A 516 -32.37 11.94 9.83
C THR A 516 -31.40 12.03 11.00
N VAL A 517 -30.11 11.89 10.70
CA VAL A 517 -29.02 11.97 11.68
C VAL A 517 -28.14 13.14 11.28
N LEU A 518 -27.93 14.08 12.20
CA LEU A 518 -27.01 15.21 12.03
C LEU A 518 -25.83 15.01 12.98
N VAL A 519 -24.60 15.24 12.50
CA VAL A 519 -23.38 15.07 13.30
C VAL A 519 -22.40 16.21 13.05
N ALA A 520 -21.74 16.68 14.11
CA ALA A 520 -20.69 17.66 14.06
C ALA A 520 -19.32 16.96 14.08
N MET A 521 -18.65 16.97 12.93
CA MET A 521 -17.40 16.23 12.71
C MET A 521 -16.18 16.98 13.25
N VAL A 522 -15.24 16.26 13.86
CA VAL A 522 -13.94 16.81 14.27
C VAL A 522 -13.09 17.07 13.03
N ARG A 523 -12.57 18.29 12.90
CA ARG A 523 -11.68 18.72 11.81
C ARG A 523 -10.26 18.93 12.34
N PRO A 524 -9.22 18.59 11.55
CA PRO A 524 -7.84 18.85 11.95
C PRO A 524 -7.51 20.35 11.89
N ALA A 525 -6.69 20.82 12.83
CA ALA A 525 -6.04 22.13 12.72
C ALA A 525 -4.87 22.03 11.73
N GLU A 526 -5.12 22.35 10.46
CA GLU A 526 -4.13 22.31 9.38
C GLU A 526 -3.20 23.54 9.39
N PHE A 527 -3.70 24.69 9.84
CA PHE A 527 -2.97 25.95 9.91
C PHE A 527 -3.02 26.49 11.34
N ILE A 528 -1.87 26.95 11.84
CA ILE A 528 -1.74 27.60 13.15
C ILE A 528 -1.05 28.95 12.92
N GLU A 529 -1.75 30.04 13.20
CA GLU A 529 -1.21 31.40 13.16
C GLU A 529 -0.88 31.86 14.57
N ILE A 530 0.35 32.33 14.80
CA ILE A 530 0.78 32.93 16.07
C ILE A 530 1.12 34.39 15.79
N THR A 531 0.26 35.31 16.24
CA THR A 531 0.44 36.75 16.04
C THR A 531 1.22 37.35 17.21
N PHE A 532 2.37 37.98 16.93
CA PHE A 532 3.11 38.78 17.90
C PHE A 532 2.73 40.26 17.75
N GLN A 533 2.31 40.89 18.86
CA GLN A 533 2.06 42.33 18.92
C GLN A 533 2.85 42.94 20.06
N GLN A 534 3.67 43.95 19.77
CA GLN A 534 4.37 44.71 20.81
C GLN A 534 3.34 45.48 21.63
N GLN A 535 3.23 45.17 22.91
CA GLN A 535 2.38 45.90 23.84
C GLN A 535 3.13 47.13 24.37
N MET A 536 2.45 48.29 24.43
CA MET A 536 3.00 49.46 25.12
C MET A 536 3.21 49.14 26.62
N PRO A 537 4.28 49.64 27.26
CA PRO A 537 4.48 49.46 28.69
C PRO A 537 3.25 49.94 29.46
N LYS A 538 2.64 49.03 30.23
CA LYS A 538 1.60 49.41 31.19
C LYS A 538 2.32 49.91 32.45
N SER A 539 2.15 51.19 32.75
CA SER A 539 2.65 51.83 33.98
C SER A 539 1.99 51.25 35.22
#